data_AF-A0A970ZNY2-F1
#
_entry.id   AF-A0A970ZNY2-F1
#
_cell.length_a   1.000
_cell.length_b   1.000
_cell.length_c   1.000
_cell.angle_alpha   90.00
_cell.angle_beta   90.00
_cell.angle_gamma   90.00
#
_symmetry.space_group_name_H-M   'P 1'
#
loop_
_entity.id
_entity.type
_entity.pdbx_description
1 polymer ?
#
loop_
_entity_poly.entity_id
_entity_poly.type
_entity_poly.pdbx_seq_one_letter_code
_entity_poly.pdbx_strand_id
1 'polypeptide(L)' 'MWGQFYVAYVLQAQPYERSEERLGHANGFKPKSLATRVGQIDLRVPQVRNG' A
#
# COMPACT_ATOMS: atom_id res chain seq x y z
N MET A 1 5.00 3.72 -9.26
CA MET A 1 6.09 2.79 -8.88
C MET A 1 6.38 2.77 -7.38
N TRP A 2 6.23 3.87 -6.63
CA TRP A 2 6.52 3.92 -5.18
C TRP A 2 5.56 3.12 -4.27
N GLY A 3 4.29 2.94 -4.66
CA GLY A 3 3.30 2.26 -3.83
C GLY A 3 3.61 0.77 -3.55
N GLN A 4 4.30 0.09 -4.47
CA GLN A 4 4.60 -1.34 -4.34
C GLN A 4 5.62 -1.62 -3.23
N PHE A 5 6.64 -0.77 -3.10
CA PHE A 5 7.66 -0.90 -2.06
C PHE A 5 7.08 -0.67 -0.67
N TYR A 6 6.17 0.30 -0.53
CA TYR A 6 5.49 0.53 0.73
C TYR A 6 4.56 -0.64 1.12
N VAL A 7 3.82 -1.19 0.16
CA VAL A 7 3.01 -2.40 0.39
C VAL A 7 3.87 -3.58 0.83
N ALA A 8 5.02 -3.80 0.18
CA ALA A 8 5.91 -4.89 0.53
C ALA A 8 6.47 -4.73 1.96
N TYR A 9 6.81 -3.50 2.35
CA TYR A 9 7.23 -3.17 3.71
C TYR A 9 6.13 -3.48 4.74
N VAL A 10 4.88 -3.05 4.48
CA VAL A 10 3.75 -3.31 5.40
C VAL A 10 3.42 -4.80 5.49
N LEU A 11 3.53 -5.54 4.39
CA LEU A 11 3.19 -6.96 4.33
C LEU A 11 4.32 -7.90 4.75
N GLN A 12 5.54 -7.38 4.96
CA GLN A 12 6.77 -8.18 5.15
C GLN A 12 6.98 -9.22 4.04
N ALA A 13 6.60 -8.84 2.81
CA ALA A 13 6.73 -9.70 1.63
C ALA A 13 6.65 -8.91 0.33
N GLN A 14 7.54 -9.22 -0.61
CA GLN A 14 7.51 -8.74 -1.99
C GLN A 14 6.35 -9.39 -2.80
N PRO A 15 6.01 -8.84 -3.98
CA PRO A 15 5.03 -9.44 -4.87
C PRO A 15 5.37 -10.89 -5.18
N TYR A 16 4.42 -11.79 -4.94
CA TYR A 16 4.54 -13.24 -5.17
C TYR A 16 5.60 -13.97 -4.32
N GLU A 17 6.28 -13.30 -3.40
CA GLU A 17 7.22 -13.94 -2.50
C GLU A 17 6.50 -14.93 -1.57
N ARG A 18 7.16 -16.00 -1.15
CA ARG A 18 6.71 -16.79 0.00
C ARG A 18 7.57 -16.42 1.18
N SER A 19 6.95 -15.84 2.20
CA SER A 19 7.58 -15.45 3.46
C SER A 19 6.73 -15.98 4.61
N GLU A 20 7.37 -16.61 5.60
CA GLU A 20 6.71 -17.05 6.84
C GLU A 20 6.27 -15.84 7.69
N GLU A 21 6.93 -14.69 7.51
CA GLU A 21 6.62 -13.44 8.22
C GLU A 21 5.51 -12.62 7.55
N ARG A 22 4.92 -13.11 6.44
CA ARG A 22 3.88 -12.40 5.69
C ARG A 22 2.70 -12.06 6.60
N LEU A 23 2.38 -10.78 6.68
CA LEU A 23 1.28 -10.27 7.52
C LEU A 23 -0.08 -10.16 6.81
N GLY A 24 -0.14 -10.41 5.50
CA GLY A 24 -1.39 -10.37 4.74
C GLY A 24 -1.18 -10.33 3.23
N HIS A 25 -2.23 -9.96 2.49
CA HIS A 25 -2.18 -9.87 1.03
C HIS A 25 -2.54 -8.48 0.52
N ALA A 26 -1.79 -8.00 -0.47
CA ALA A 26 -2.09 -6.76 -1.15
C ALA A 26 -3.44 -6.86 -1.89
N ASN A 27 -4.25 -5.83 -1.81
CA ASN A 27 -5.58 -5.76 -2.41
C ASN A 27 -5.80 -4.45 -3.16
N GLY A 28 -4.79 -4.02 -3.91
CA GLY A 28 -4.83 -2.79 -4.70
C GLY A 28 -4.67 -1.51 -3.87
N PHE A 29 -5.16 -0.40 -4.42
CA PHE A 29 -5.06 0.92 -3.81
C PHE A 29 -6.39 1.66 -3.91
N LYS A 30 -6.80 2.31 -2.83
CA LYS A 30 -7.96 3.20 -2.81
C LYS A 30 -7.53 4.64 -3.14
N PRO A 31 -8.18 5.34 -4.08
CA PRO A 31 -7.92 6.75 -4.29
C PRO A 31 -8.37 7.57 -3.08
N LYS A 32 -7.58 8.59 -2.72
CA LYS A 32 -7.90 9.57 -1.66
C LYS A 32 -7.34 10.93 -2.03
N SER A 33 -8.19 11.95 -2.09
CA SER A 33 -7.73 13.34 -2.27
C SER A 33 -7.55 14.01 -0.91
N LEU A 34 -6.46 14.75 -0.76
CA LEU A 34 -6.13 15.49 0.46
C LEU A 34 -5.99 16.97 0.17
N ALA A 35 -6.81 17.78 0.82
CA ALA A 35 -6.65 19.23 0.82
C ALA A 35 -5.44 19.61 1.69
N THR A 36 -4.43 20.24 1.09
CA THR A 36 -3.24 20.74 1.78
C THR A 36 -3.12 22.26 1.59
N ARG A 37 -2.20 22.89 2.34
CA ARG A 37 -1.94 24.34 2.22
C ARG A 37 -1.45 24.76 0.83
N VAL A 38 -0.90 23.83 0.05
CA VAL A 38 -0.37 24.08 -1.31
C VAL A 38 -1.32 23.58 -2.40
N GLY A 39 -2.52 23.12 -2.06
CA GLY A 39 -3.51 22.62 -3.00
C GLY A 39 -3.95 21.17 -2.73
N GLN A 40 -4.71 20.62 -3.67
CA GLN A 40 -5.18 19.23 -3.62
C GLN A 40 -4.06 18.28 -4.04
N ILE A 41 -3.92 17.18 -3.30
CA ILE A 41 -3.00 16.10 -3.62
C ILE A 41 -3.79 14.80 -3.72
N ASP A 42 -3.69 14.13 -4.87
CA ASP A 42 -4.28 12.81 -5.08
C ASP A 42 -3.32 11.71 -4.63
N LEU A 43 -3.77 10.93 -3.66
CA LEU A 43 -3.05 9.82 -3.07
C LEU A 43 -3.65 8.48 -3.49
N ARG A 44 -2.79 7.47 -3.58
CA ARG A 44 -3.17 6.06 -3.73
C ARG A 44 -2.83 5.35 -2.43
N VAL A 45 -3.84 5.09 -1.61
CA VAL A 45 -3.68 4.47 -0.30
C VAL A 45 -3.66 2.95 -0.47
N PRO A 46 -2.60 2.25 -0.02
CA PRO A 46 -2.54 0.79 -0.03
C PRO A 46 -3.75 0.15 0.65
N GLN A 47 -4.22 -0.95 0.07
CA GLN A 47 -5.22 -1.81 0.70
C GLN A 47 -4.61 -3.19 0.95
N VAL A 48 -4.82 -3.71 2.15
CA VAL A 48 -4.39 -5.06 2.54
C VAL A 48 -5.61 -5.87 2.98
N ARG A 49 -5.64 -7.15 2.61
CA ARG A 49 -6.67 -8.11 3.00
C ARG A 49 -6.12 -9.00 4.11
N ASN A 50 -6.93 -9.21 5.14
CA ASN A 50 -6.60 -9.90 6.39
C ASN A 50 -5.58 -9.17 7.28
N GLY A 51 -5.64 -7.84 7.31
CA GLY A 51 -5.06 -7.02 8.38
C GLY A 51 -6.15 -6.55 9.33
#